data_AF-A0A9D4D9Q7-F1
#
_entry.id   AF-A0A9D4D9Q7-F1
#
_cell.length_a   1.000
_cell.length_b   1.000
_cell.length_c   1.000
_cell.angle_alpha   90.00
_cell.angle_beta   90.00
_cell.angle_gamma   90.00
#
_symmetry.space_group_name_H-M   'P 1'
#
loop_
_entity.id
_entity.type
_entity.pdbx_description
1 polymer ?
#
loop_
_entity_poly.entity_id
_entity_poly.type
_entity_poly.pdbx_seq_one_letter_code
_entity_poly.pdbx_strand_id
1 'polypeptide(L)'
;MMWKLLWLFLSGHQFVVMDLPLLFESKTYLPYMSYILVVSCSSKKQLERLKTRNNYTTEEAENRIKAQMPLAEKCLLATTVLDNNGTIEELQRQLHQICIDLRRSKRHWKLRLGLLSLFLAPLSILTYFLLSTN
;
A
#
# COMPACT_ATOMS: atom_id res chain seq x y z
N MET A 1 2.23 -8.45 12.58
CA MET A 1 1.93 -7.40 11.57
C MET A 1 0.44 -7.08 11.49
N MET A 2 -0.44 -8.08 11.26
CA MET A 2 -1.88 -7.87 11.05
C MET A 2 -2.60 -7.11 12.17
N TRP A 3 -2.31 -7.45 13.44
CA TRP A 3 -2.92 -6.77 14.59
C TRP A 3 -2.67 -5.26 14.63
N LYS A 4 -1.47 -4.83 14.21
CA LYS A 4 -1.12 -3.40 14.13
C LYS A 4 -1.96 -2.69 13.07
N LEU A 5 -2.23 -3.35 11.94
CA LEU A 5 -3.11 -2.80 10.90
C LEU A 5 -4.54 -2.65 11.40
N LEU A 6 -5.05 -3.67 12.10
CA LEU A 6 -6.38 -3.62 12.71
C LEU A 6 -6.46 -2.47 13.72
N TRP A 7 -5.48 -2.34 14.59
CA TRP A 7 -5.41 -1.26 15.57
C TRP A 7 -5.40 0.12 14.91
N LEU A 8 -4.57 0.32 13.88
CA LEU A 8 -4.51 1.59 13.14
C LEU A 8 -5.85 1.92 12.46
N PHE A 9 -6.51 0.91 11.91
CA PHE A 9 -7.83 1.05 11.31
C PHE A 9 -8.89 1.48 12.33
N LEU A 10 -8.91 0.85 13.51
CA LEU A 10 -9.80 1.17 14.62
C LEU A 10 -9.50 2.54 15.23
N SER A 11 -8.23 2.96 15.23
CA SER A 11 -7.78 4.27 15.72
C SER A 11 -8.17 5.45 14.79
N GLY A 12 -8.94 5.19 13.73
CA GLY A 12 -9.47 6.27 12.88
C GLY A 12 -8.58 6.69 11.71
N HIS A 13 -7.37 6.12 11.55
CA HIS A 13 -6.47 6.48 10.43
C HIS A 13 -7.14 6.25 9.06
N GLN A 14 -6.96 7.17 8.13
CA GLN A 14 -7.63 7.14 6.82
C GLN A 14 -7.03 6.08 5.88
N PHE A 15 -5.72 5.87 5.96
CA PHE A 15 -4.98 4.83 5.23
C PHE A 15 -3.70 4.47 6.00
N VAL A 16 -3.10 3.33 5.63
CA VAL A 16 -1.82 2.86 6.16
C VAL A 16 -0.90 2.57 4.99
N VAL A 17 0.35 3.01 5.09
CA VAL A 17 1.38 2.74 4.08
C VAL A 17 2.17 1.50 4.52
N MET A 18 2.31 0.53 3.61
CA MET A 18 3.14 -0.66 3.82
C MET A 18 4.27 -0.65 2.80
N ASP A 19 5.50 -0.62 3.30
CA ASP A 19 6.71 -0.75 2.48
C ASP A 19 7.02 -2.24 2.26
N LEU A 20 6.82 -2.71 1.03
CA LEU A 20 6.87 -4.13 0.65
C LEU A 20 7.67 -4.30 -0.66
N PRO A 21 9.00 -4.48 -0.58
CA PRO A 21 9.86 -4.58 -1.78
C PRO A 21 9.51 -5.75 -2.72
N LEU A 22 9.01 -6.84 -2.15
CA LEU A 22 8.66 -8.10 -2.85
C LEU A 22 7.14 -8.33 -2.95
N LEU A 23 6.36 -7.24 -3.02
CA LEU A 23 4.89 -7.30 -3.02
C LEU A 23 4.35 -8.21 -4.13
N PHE A 24 4.86 -8.07 -5.35
CA PHE A 24 4.37 -8.79 -6.53
C PHE A 24 4.91 -10.22 -6.63
N GLU A 25 6.13 -10.44 -6.14
CA GLU A 25 6.80 -11.73 -6.14
C GLU A 25 6.19 -12.67 -5.11
N SER A 26 5.93 -12.16 -3.90
CA SER A 26 5.32 -12.96 -2.83
C SER A 26 3.82 -13.20 -3.04
N LYS A 27 3.12 -12.26 -3.69
CA LYS A 27 1.65 -12.24 -3.89
C LYS A 27 0.81 -12.33 -2.61
N THR A 28 1.43 -12.48 -1.45
CA THR A 28 0.77 -12.76 -0.16
C THR A 28 -0.12 -11.60 0.26
N TYR A 29 0.39 -10.37 0.11
CA TYR A 29 -0.32 -9.16 0.52
C TYR A 29 -1.07 -8.49 -0.61
N LEU A 30 -0.84 -8.91 -1.86
CA LEU A 30 -1.41 -8.27 -3.04
C LEU A 30 -2.95 -8.16 -3.00
N PRO A 31 -3.72 -9.19 -2.59
CA PRO A 31 -5.19 -9.10 -2.51
C PRO A 31 -5.70 -8.08 -1.49
N TYR A 32 -4.87 -7.68 -0.52
CA TYR A 32 -5.23 -6.73 0.53
C TYR A 32 -4.85 -5.29 0.18
N MET A 33 -4.17 -5.07 -0.95
CA MET A 33 -3.75 -3.73 -1.36
C MET A 33 -4.88 -3.03 -2.09
N SER A 34 -5.42 -1.98 -1.47
CA SER A 34 -6.45 -1.13 -2.11
C SER A 34 -5.88 -0.11 -3.10
N TYR A 35 -4.58 0.17 -2.98
CA TYR A 35 -3.81 1.12 -3.78
C TYR A 35 -2.34 0.68 -3.76
N ILE A 36 -1.69 0.66 -4.93
CA ILE A 36 -0.29 0.25 -5.07
C ILE A 36 0.48 1.41 -5.71
N LEU A 37 1.48 1.92 -4.99
CA LEU A 37 2.40 2.94 -5.47
C LEU A 37 3.75 2.30 -5.78
N VAL A 38 4.21 2.41 -7.03
CA VAL A 38 5.56 1.96 -7.43
C VAL A 38 6.44 3.17 -7.68
N VAL A 39 7.58 3.23 -7.01
CA VAL A 39 8.60 4.25 -7.27
C VAL A 39 9.50 3.76 -8.40
N SER A 40 9.51 4.48 -9.52
CA SER A 40 10.30 4.13 -10.70
C SER A 40 11.52 5.02 -10.86
N CYS A 41 12.56 4.50 -11.50
CA CYS A 41 13.69 5.28 -11.98
C CYS A 41 14.32 4.55 -13.18
N SER A 42 15.18 5.24 -13.92
CA SER A 42 15.95 4.63 -15.01
C SER A 42 16.89 3.55 -14.49
N SER A 43 17.10 2.50 -15.28
CA SER A 43 17.98 1.37 -14.92
C SER A 43 19.39 1.82 -14.53
N LYS A 44 19.92 2.83 -15.22
CA LYS A 44 21.22 3.44 -14.88
C LYS A 44 21.20 4.06 -13.47
N LYS A 45 20.20 4.88 -13.14
CA LYS A 45 20.08 5.49 -11.81
C LYS A 45 19.81 4.45 -10.72
N GLN A 46 19.03 3.42 -11.02
CA GLN A 46 18.77 2.31 -10.09
C GLN A 46 20.07 1.60 -9.71
N LEU A 47 20.88 1.23 -10.71
CA LEU A 47 22.16 0.56 -10.53
C LEU A 47 23.13 1.45 -9.74
N GLU A 48 23.32 2.70 -10.17
CA GLU A 48 24.22 3.64 -9.49
C GLU A 48 23.83 3.84 -8.02
N ARG A 49 22.54 4.11 -7.74
CA ARG A 49 22.04 4.29 -6.37
C ARG A 49 22.23 3.04 -5.52
N LEU A 50 22.02 1.85 -6.09
CA LEU A 50 22.19 0.60 -5.35
C LEU A 50 23.66 0.34 -5.02
N LYS A 51 24.56 0.60 -5.96
CA LYS A 51 26.02 0.51 -5.75
C LYS A 51 26.47 1.48 -4.67
N THR A 52 26.11 2.77 -4.77
CA THR A 52 26.53 3.79 -3.81
C THR A 52 25.99 3.52 -2.40
N ARG A 53 24.73 3.08 -2.27
CA ARG A 53 24.12 2.86 -0.96
C ARG A 53 24.68 1.63 -0.24
N ASN A 54 24.97 0.57 -0.98
CA ASN A 54 25.31 -0.74 -0.41
C ASN A 54 26.80 -1.12 -0.59
N ASN A 55 27.61 -0.26 -1.22
CA ASN A 55 29.00 -0.52 -1.62
C ASN A 55 29.16 -1.81 -2.46
N TYR A 56 28.20 -2.07 -3.35
CA TYR A 56 28.23 -3.26 -4.22
C TYR A 56 29.08 -3.04 -5.46
N THR A 57 29.67 -4.13 -5.93
CA THR A 57 30.18 -4.22 -7.30
C THR A 57 29.04 -4.10 -8.31
N THR A 58 29.37 -3.80 -9.56
CA THR A 58 28.37 -3.74 -10.64
C THR A 58 27.64 -5.08 -10.79
N GLU A 59 28.36 -6.19 -10.75
CA GLU A 59 27.79 -7.53 -10.90
C GLU A 59 26.83 -7.90 -9.76
N GLU A 60 27.21 -7.65 -8.51
CA GLU A 60 26.33 -7.88 -7.36
C GLU A 60 25.04 -7.06 -7.44
N ALA A 61 25.16 -5.78 -7.80
CA ALA A 61 24.02 -4.88 -7.92
C ALA A 61 23.07 -5.32 -9.06
N GLU A 62 23.63 -5.72 -10.21
CA GLU A 62 22.84 -6.27 -11.31
C GLU A 62 22.15 -7.58 -10.95
N ASN A 63 22.87 -8.53 -10.34
CA ASN A 63 22.30 -9.80 -9.91
C ASN A 63 21.15 -9.58 -8.91
N ARG A 64 21.30 -8.60 -8.01
CA ARG A 64 20.23 -8.20 -7.07
C ARG A 64 19.00 -7.64 -7.78
N ILE A 65 19.20 -6.81 -8.80
CA ILE A 65 18.10 -6.23 -9.59
C ILE A 65 17.40 -7.34 -10.40
N LYS A 66 18.17 -8.23 -11.03
CA LYS A 66 17.68 -9.35 -11.84
C LYS A 66 16.94 -10.41 -11.02
N ALA A 67 17.25 -10.54 -9.72
CA ALA A 67 16.57 -11.48 -8.82
C ALA A 67 15.12 -11.07 -8.48
N GLN A 68 14.72 -9.84 -8.79
CA GLN A 68 13.37 -9.33 -8.56
C GLN A 68 12.58 -9.24 -9.86
N MET A 69 11.26 -9.09 -9.75
CA MET A 69 10.43 -8.78 -10.91
C MET A 69 10.91 -7.47 -11.56
N PRO A 70 11.00 -7.41 -12.90
CA PRO A 70 11.42 -6.20 -13.61
C PRO A 70 10.59 -4.98 -13.22
N LEU A 71 11.26 -3.84 -13.03
CA LEU A 71 10.60 -2.60 -12.60
C LEU A 71 9.49 -2.16 -13.57
N ALA A 72 9.69 -2.36 -14.88
CA ALA A 72 8.69 -2.08 -15.89
C ALA A 72 7.40 -2.89 -15.69
N GLU A 73 7.52 -4.18 -15.33
CA GLU A 73 6.38 -5.04 -15.03
C GLU A 73 5.67 -4.59 -13.74
N LYS A 74 6.43 -4.22 -12.69
CA LYS A 74 5.86 -3.64 -11.46
C LYS A 74 5.04 -2.39 -11.76
N CYS A 75 5.53 -1.51 -12.65
CA CYS A 75 4.83 -0.30 -13.07
C CYS A 75 3.50 -0.59 -13.76
N LEU A 76 3.40 -1.65 -14.57
CA LEU A 76 2.15 -2.05 -15.24
C LEU A 76 1.08 -2.54 -14.25
N LEU A 77 1.50 -3.11 -13.13
CA LEU A 77 0.60 -3.63 -12.10
C LEU A 77 0.27 -2.60 -11.01
N ALA A 78 0.90 -1.42 -11.05
CA ALA A 78 0.72 -0.37 -10.05
C ALA A 78 -0.58 0.40 -10.28
N THR A 79 -1.17 0.91 -9.21
CA THR A 79 -2.25 1.91 -9.32
C THR A 79 -1.68 3.26 -9.79
N THR A 80 -0.48 3.60 -9.33
CA THR A 80 0.23 4.81 -9.73
C THR A 80 1.73 4.58 -9.67
N VAL A 81 2.43 5.19 -10.62
CA VAL A 81 3.89 5.17 -10.69
C VAL A 81 4.40 6.56 -10.30
N LEU A 82 5.36 6.59 -9.37
CA LEU A 82 6.04 7.80 -8.92
C LEU A 82 7.42 7.86 -9.56
N ASP A 83 7.67 8.86 -10.40
CA ASP A 83 8.96 9.00 -11.08
C ASP A 83 10.02 9.63 -10.16
N ASN A 84 11.09 8.89 -9.91
CA ASN A 84 12.24 9.28 -9.11
C ASN A 84 13.51 9.48 -9.97
N ASN A 85 13.34 9.83 -11.25
CA ASN A 85 14.42 10.34 -12.08
C ASN A 85 14.70 11.83 -11.85
N GLY A 86 13.70 12.61 -11.43
CA GLY A 86 13.80 14.05 -11.24
C GLY A 86 14.55 14.49 -9.98
N THR A 87 14.31 15.73 -9.59
CA THR A 87 14.79 16.32 -8.33
C THR A 87 13.96 15.85 -7.13
N ILE A 88 14.47 16.07 -5.92
CA ILE A 88 13.71 15.71 -4.71
C ILE A 88 12.45 16.57 -4.57
N GLU A 89 12.48 17.82 -5.03
CA GLU A 89 11.36 18.75 -5.03
C GLU A 89 10.24 18.28 -5.98
N GLU A 90 10.60 17.79 -7.16
CA GLU A 90 9.66 17.19 -8.11
C GLU A 90 9.01 15.93 -7.53
N LEU A 91 9.81 15.07 -6.89
CA LEU A 91 9.32 13.87 -6.23
C LEU A 91 8.35 14.20 -5.09
N GLN A 92 8.72 15.18 -4.25
CA GLN A 92 7.88 15.66 -3.16
C GLN A 92 6.56 16.24 -3.67
N ARG A 93 6.57 16.99 -4.77
CA ARG A 93 5.35 17.54 -5.38
C ARG A 93 4.41 16.43 -5.86
N GLN A 94 4.94 15.44 -6.59
CA GLN A 94 4.15 14.28 -7.04
C GLN A 94 3.58 13.50 -5.85
N LEU A 95 4.41 13.22 -4.84
CA LEU A 95 3.98 12.52 -3.63
C LEU A 95 2.91 13.29 -2.86
N HIS A 96 3.05 14.61 -2.75
CA HIS A 96 2.08 15.47 -2.08
C HIS A 96 0.70 15.39 -2.75
N GLN A 97 0.67 15.43 -4.09
CA GLN A 97 -0.57 15.28 -4.84
C GLN A 97 -1.24 13.93 -4.57
N ILE A 98 -0.47 12.84 -4.62
CA ILE A 98 -0.97 11.49 -4.29
C ILE A 98 -1.52 11.42 -2.86
N CYS A 99 -0.83 12.04 -1.89
CA CYS A 99 -1.32 12.10 -0.51
C CYS A 99 -2.66 12.84 -0.39
N ILE A 100 -2.84 13.95 -1.11
CA ILE A 100 -4.13 14.68 -1.15
C ILE A 100 -5.22 13.76 -1.68
N ASP A 101 -4.97 13.07 -2.79
CA ASP A 101 -5.96 12.23 -3.47
C ASP A 101 -6.34 11.02 -2.59
N LEU A 102 -5.37 10.40 -1.92
CA LEU A 102 -5.62 9.33 -0.95
C LEU A 102 -6.43 9.80 0.25
N ARG A 103 -6.17 11.00 0.78
CA ARG A 103 -6.93 11.57 1.92
C ARG A 103 -8.37 11.90 1.56
N ARG A 104 -8.64 12.28 0.31
CA ARG A 104 -10.01 12.54 -0.19
C ARG A 104 -10.84 11.27 -0.33
N SER A 105 -10.20 10.11 -0.44
CA SER A 105 -10.88 8.82 -0.59
C SER A 105 -11.68 8.46 0.66
N LYS A 106 -13.01 8.30 0.49
CA LYS A 106 -13.93 7.86 1.56
C LYS A 106 -14.04 6.33 1.69
N ARG A 107 -13.12 5.59 1.08
CA ARG A 107 -13.17 4.10 1.02
C ARG A 107 -13.15 3.48 2.43
N HIS A 108 -12.39 4.06 3.36
CA HIS A 108 -12.33 3.61 4.75
C HIS A 108 -13.67 3.75 5.47
N TRP A 109 -14.46 4.79 5.19
CA TRP A 109 -15.80 4.94 5.78
C TRP A 109 -16.76 3.87 5.31
N LYS A 110 -16.73 3.50 4.02
CA LYS A 110 -17.54 2.40 3.50
C LYS A 110 -17.23 1.08 4.21
N LEU A 111 -15.93 0.78 4.41
CA LEU A 111 -15.49 -0.42 5.14
C LEU A 111 -15.92 -0.39 6.61
N ARG A 112 -15.77 0.75 7.30
CA ARG A 112 -16.18 0.92 8.71
C ARG A 112 -17.68 0.78 8.89
N LEU A 113 -18.49 1.41 8.03
CA LEU A 113 -19.95 1.29 8.08
C LEU A 113 -20.41 -0.13 7.78
N GLY A 114 -19.77 -0.81 6.82
CA GLY A 114 -19.99 -2.23 6.56
C GLY A 114 -19.71 -3.09 7.79
N LEU A 115 -18.55 -2.92 8.43
CA LEU A 115 -18.21 -3.63 9.66
C LEU A 115 -19.19 -3.32 10.80
N LEU A 116 -19.56 -2.06 11.00
CA LEU A 116 -20.53 -1.67 12.03
C LEU A 116 -21.89 -2.36 11.80
N SER A 117 -22.35 -2.44 10.56
CA SER A 117 -23.62 -3.09 10.21
C SER A 117 -23.64 -4.58 10.57
N LEU A 118 -22.51 -5.28 10.46
CA LEU A 118 -22.36 -6.69 10.86
C LEU A 118 -22.56 -6.91 12.37
N PHE A 119 -22.30 -5.89 13.20
CA PHE A 119 -22.53 -5.98 14.66
C PHE A 119 -23.91 -5.50 15.07
N LEU A 120 -24.47 -4.50 14.38
CA LEU A 120 -25.79 -3.96 14.70
C LEU A 120 -26.94 -4.90 14.29
N ALA A 121 -26.84 -5.58 13.14
CA ALA A 121 -27.91 -6.45 12.66
C ALA A 121 -28.19 -7.63 13.61
N PRO A 122 -27.20 -8.40 14.12
CA PRO A 122 -27.45 -9.45 15.10
C PRO A 122 -28.04 -8.93 16.41
N LEU A 123 -27.62 -7.74 16.87
CA LEU A 123 -28.14 -7.13 18.08
C LEU A 123 -29.63 -6.75 17.93
N SER A 124 -30.02 -6.21 16.77
CA SER A 124 -31.43 -5.92 16.48
C SER A 124 -32.30 -7.18 16.44
N ILE A 125 -31.77 -8.29 15.90
CA ILE A 125 -32.48 -9.56 15.85
C ILE A 125 -32.64 -10.12 17.27
N LEU A 126 -31.57 -10.12 18.06
CA LEU A 126 -31.59 -10.61 19.44
C LEU A 126 -32.57 -9.82 20.32
N THR A 127 -32.56 -8.49 20.21
CA THR A 127 -33.49 -7.63 20.97
C THR A 127 -34.94 -7.86 20.58
N TYR A 128 -35.23 -8.03 19.29
CA TYR A 128 -36.56 -8.43 18.83
C TYR A 128 -37.01 -9.76 19.45
N PHE A 129 -36.15 -10.79 19.42
CA PHE A 129 -36.47 -12.08 20.03
C PHE A 129 -36.75 -11.97 21.53
N LEU A 130 -35.90 -11.27 22.28
CA LEU A 130 -36.06 -11.09 23.74
C LEU A 130 -37.34 -10.32 24.12
N LEU A 131 -37.73 -9.33 23.32
CA LEU A 131 -38.98 -8.58 23.51
C LEU A 131 -40.22 -9.39 23.09
N SER A 132 -40.08 -10.32 22.14
CA SER A 132 -41.19 -11.19 21.70
C SER A 132 -41.46 -12.39 22.61
N THR A 133 -40.52 -12.72 23.50
CA THR A 133 -40.61 -13.85 24.45
C THR A 133 -41.09 -13.46 25.85
N ASN A 134 -41.35 -12.18 26.11
CA ASN A 134 -42.00 -11.66 27.32
C ASN A 134 -43.43 -11.21 26.99
#